data_AF-Q1GSV4-F1
#
_entry.id   AF-Q1GSV4-F1
#
_cell.length_a   1.000
_cell.length_b   1.000
_cell.length_c   1.000
_cell.angle_alpha   90.00
_cell.angle_beta   90.00
_cell.angle_gamma   90.00
#
_symmetry.space_group_name_H-M   'P 1'
#
loop_
_entity.id
_entity.type
_entity.pdbx_description
1 polymer ?
#
loop_
_entity_poly.entity_id
_entity_poly.type
_entity_poly.pdbx_seq_one_letter_code
_entity_poly.pdbx_strand_id
1 'polypeptide(L)'
;MLRRRRDEAELGDHDAAVGAKDEAVHARFSIDRLMTLVPPGQAQAITLVKIEGASIAEASQICGQSKSLVKVNIHRGLKKLTQLVERG
;
A
#
# COMPACT_ATOMS: atom_id res chain seq x y z
N MET A 1 1.11 -28.87 14.91
CA MET A 1 -0.20 -28.41 14.40
C MET A 1 -0.08 -26.98 13.88
N LEU A 2 -0.54 -26.75 12.65
CA LEU A 2 -0.92 -25.49 11.98
C LEU A 2 0.12 -24.38 11.72
N ARG A 3 0.82 -24.56 10.58
CA ARG A 3 0.97 -23.62 9.43
C ARG A 3 1.02 -22.12 9.76
N ARG A 4 2.24 -21.59 9.92
CA ARG A 4 2.55 -20.21 9.53
C ARG A 4 2.94 -20.24 8.04
N ARG A 5 1.98 -20.05 7.14
CA ARG A 5 2.31 -19.74 5.74
C ARG A 5 2.92 -18.35 5.74
N ARG A 6 4.25 -18.34 5.80
CA ARG A 6 5.03 -17.19 5.44
C ARG A 6 5.24 -17.30 3.94
N ASP A 7 4.28 -16.78 3.18
CA ASP A 7 4.48 -16.57 1.75
C ASP A 7 5.36 -15.31 1.64
N GLU A 8 6.64 -15.44 2.01
CA GLU A 8 7.71 -14.58 1.50
C GLU A 8 7.87 -14.97 0.03
N ALA A 9 7.03 -14.41 -0.83
CA ALA A 9 7.25 -14.49 -2.25
C ALA A 9 8.60 -13.83 -2.54
N GLU A 10 9.53 -14.60 -3.10
CA GLU A 10 10.79 -14.15 -3.68
C GLU A 10 10.57 -12.81 -4.42
N LEU A 11 11.22 -11.76 -3.93
CA LEU A 11 11.40 -10.53 -4.69
C LEU A 11 12.38 -10.85 -5.81
N GLY A 12 11.84 -11.30 -6.94
CA GLY A 12 12.59 -11.41 -8.18
C GLY A 12 13.19 -10.06 -8.54
N ASP A 13 14.47 -10.08 -8.89
CA ASP A 13 15.28 -8.94 -9.33
C ASP A 13 14.59 -8.28 -10.53
N HIS A 14 13.80 -7.24 -10.27
CA HIS A 14 13.12 -6.48 -11.32
C HIS A 14 13.97 -5.26 -11.62
N ASP A 15 14.85 -5.48 -12.59
CA ASP A 15 15.70 -4.50 -13.24
C ASP A 15 14.86 -3.27 -13.60
N ALA A 16 15.15 -2.14 -12.96
CA ALA A 16 14.46 -0.88 -13.17
C ALA A 16 14.88 -0.30 -14.53
N ALA A 17 14.35 -0.85 -15.62
CA ALA A 17 14.57 -0.35 -16.96
C ALA A 17 13.93 1.04 -17.12
N VAL A 18 14.74 2.08 -16.95
CA VAL A 18 14.43 3.45 -17.37
C VAL A 18 14.60 3.50 -18.89
N GLY A 19 13.54 3.20 -19.63
CA GLY A 19 13.46 3.31 -21.08
C GLY A 19 12.36 4.29 -21.50
N ALA A 20 12.73 5.37 -22.16
CA ALA A 20 11.87 6.48 -22.56
C ALA A 20 11.18 6.26 -23.92
N LYS A 21 10.02 6.95 -24.12
CA LYS A 21 9.24 7.20 -25.36
C LYS A 21 8.34 6.02 -25.77
N ASP A 22 7.01 6.14 -25.96
CA ASP A 22 6.23 7.14 -26.71
C ASP A 22 4.72 7.11 -26.32
N GLU A 23 4.06 8.25 -26.43
CA GLU A 23 2.63 8.46 -26.80
C GLU A 23 1.48 7.66 -26.16
N ALA A 24 1.54 7.44 -24.85
CA ALA A 24 0.33 7.41 -24.04
C ALA A 24 0.61 8.21 -22.78
N VAL A 25 -0.19 9.24 -22.50
CA VAL A 25 -0.22 9.92 -21.19
C VAL A 25 -0.87 8.94 -20.19
N HIS A 26 -0.29 7.76 -20.01
CA HIS A 26 -0.50 6.97 -18.81
C HIS A 26 0.23 7.71 -17.72
N ALA A 27 -0.53 8.49 -16.94
CA ALA A 27 0.00 9.16 -15.78
C ALA A 27 0.53 8.09 -14.82
N ARG A 28 1.83 7.81 -14.89
CA ARG A 28 2.51 6.97 -13.91
C ARG A 28 2.47 7.70 -12.58
N PHE A 29 1.44 7.46 -11.79
CA PHE A 29 1.34 8.04 -10.46
C PHE A 29 2.45 7.45 -9.59
N SER A 30 3.27 8.30 -8.98
CA SER A 30 4.15 7.85 -7.91
C SER A 30 3.30 7.37 -6.72
N ILE A 31 3.79 6.38 -5.98
CA ILE A 31 3.14 5.91 -4.75
C ILE A 31 2.91 7.08 -3.80
N ASP A 32 3.90 7.95 -3.62
CA ASP A 32 3.77 9.15 -2.77
C ASP A 32 2.60 10.03 -3.20
N ARG A 33 2.46 10.29 -4.51
CA ARG A 33 1.33 11.08 -5.03
C ARG A 33 0.00 10.39 -4.78
N LEU A 34 -0.09 9.08 -5.02
CA LEU A 34 -1.31 8.31 -4.73
C LEU A 34 -1.68 8.38 -3.24
N MET A 35 -0.70 8.26 -2.36
CA MET A 35 -0.91 8.28 -0.91
C MET A 35 -1.45 9.63 -0.42
N THR A 36 -1.11 10.75 -1.08
CA THR A 36 -1.74 12.06 -0.79
C THR A 36 -3.23 12.13 -1.12
N LEU A 37 -3.74 11.24 -1.98
CA LEU A 37 -5.14 11.22 -2.42
C LEU A 37 -6.05 10.35 -1.53
N VAL A 38 -5.48 9.65 -0.54
CA VAL A 38 -6.19 8.76 0.39
C VAL A 38 -6.38 9.47 1.74
N PRO A 39 -7.51 9.29 2.45
CA PRO A 39 -7.67 9.90 3.78
C PRO A 39 -6.51 9.57 4.74
N PRO A 40 -6.06 10.50 5.60
CA PRO A 40 -4.83 10.35 6.38
C PRO A 40 -4.74 9.06 7.21
N GLY A 41 -5.83 8.66 7.87
CA GLY A 41 -5.85 7.41 8.64
C GLY A 41 -5.72 6.14 7.79
N GLN A 42 -6.16 6.18 6.52
CA GLN A 42 -5.99 5.10 5.56
C GLN A 42 -4.55 5.06 5.03
N ALA A 43 -4.02 6.23 4.66
CA ALA A 43 -2.64 6.37 4.22
C ALA A 43 -1.66 5.89 5.31
N GLN A 44 -1.81 6.37 6.55
CA GLN A 44 -0.97 5.97 7.68
C GLN A 44 -1.05 4.47 7.96
N ALA A 45 -2.24 3.87 7.97
CA ALA A 45 -2.40 2.43 8.20
C ALA A 45 -1.78 1.58 7.08
N ILE A 46 -1.86 2.03 5.82
CA ILE A 46 -1.22 1.38 4.67
C ILE A 46 0.29 1.51 4.78
N THR A 47 0.82 2.70 5.08
CA THR A 47 2.27 2.91 5.23
C THR A 47 2.84 2.00 6.32
N LEU A 48 2.30 2.06 7.53
CA LEU A 48 2.80 1.27 8.66
C LEU A 48 2.79 -0.24 8.34
N VAL A 49 1.70 -0.76 7.77
CA VAL A 49 1.51 -2.22 7.65
C VAL A 49 2.00 -2.80 6.33
N LYS A 50 1.84 -2.08 5.23
CA LYS A 50 2.13 -2.59 3.88
C LYS A 50 3.46 -2.11 3.33
N ILE A 51 3.97 -0.98 3.81
CA ILE A 51 5.24 -0.40 3.37
C ILE A 51 6.32 -0.67 4.41
N GLU A 52 6.07 -0.33 5.68
CA GLU A 52 7.05 -0.47 6.76
C GLU A 52 7.04 -1.85 7.44
N GLY A 53 6.05 -2.70 7.13
CA GLY A 53 5.99 -4.08 7.60
C GLY A 53 5.55 -4.27 9.05
N ALA A 54 5.02 -3.22 9.71
CA ALA A 54 4.46 -3.35 11.05
C ALA A 54 3.27 -4.32 11.06
N SER A 55 3.15 -5.12 12.12
CA SER A 55 1.93 -5.88 12.36
C SER A 55 0.75 -4.96 12.65
N ILE A 56 -0.49 -5.49 12.52
CA ILE A 56 -1.70 -4.75 12.90
C ILE A 56 -1.66 -4.28 14.36
N ALA A 57 -1.02 -5.05 15.24
CA ALA A 57 -0.91 -4.69 16.64
C ALA A 57 0.06 -3.52 16.86
N GLU A 58 1.24 -3.57 16.23
CA GLU A 58 2.22 -2.47 16.29
C GLU A 58 1.67 -1.20 15.65
N ALA A 59 1.07 -1.29 14.46
CA ALA A 59 0.44 -0.14 13.82
C ALA A 59 -0.65 0.50 14.70
N SER A 60 -1.48 -0.32 15.33
CA SER A 60 -2.51 0.14 16.29
C SER A 60 -1.91 0.91 17.48
N GLN A 61 -0.75 0.50 17.98
CA GLN A 61 -0.04 1.23 19.04
C GLN A 61 0.55 2.54 18.50
N ILE A 62 1.21 2.50 17.34
CA ILE A 62 1.89 3.64 16.72
C ILE A 62 0.90 4.76 16.37
N CYS A 63 -0.25 4.42 15.75
CA CYS A 63 -1.23 5.42 15.31
C CYS A 63 -2.36 5.70 16.31
N GLY A 64 -2.39 5.00 17.45
CA GLY A 64 -3.45 5.14 18.47
C GLY A 64 -4.84 4.67 18.03
N GLN A 65 -4.97 4.03 16.86
CA GLN A 65 -6.24 3.49 16.37
C GLN A 65 -6.46 2.08 16.89
N SER A 66 -7.72 1.64 16.99
CA SER A 66 -8.00 0.24 17.30
C SER A 66 -7.52 -0.70 16.19
N LYS A 67 -7.14 -1.94 16.54
CA LYS A 67 -6.76 -2.98 15.56
C LYS A 67 -7.82 -3.20 14.48
N SER A 68 -9.10 -3.05 14.84
CA SER A 68 -10.22 -3.16 13.88
C SER A 68 -10.22 -1.98 12.90
N LEU A 69 -10.05 -0.76 13.42
CA LEU A 69 -10.00 0.45 12.59
C LEU A 69 -8.79 0.45 11.64
N VAL A 70 -7.62 -0.04 12.09
CA VAL A 70 -6.44 -0.22 11.23
C VAL A 70 -6.76 -1.14 10.04
N LYS A 71 -7.39 -2.29 10.27
CA LYS A 71 -7.78 -3.23 9.19
C LYS A 71 -8.77 -2.59 8.21
N VAL A 72 -9.77 -1.88 8.73
CA VAL A 72 -10.77 -1.17 7.91
C VAL A 72 -10.11 -0.09 7.07
N ASN A 73 -9.20 0.68 7.66
CA ASN A 73 -8.44 1.73 6.99
C ASN A 73 -7.59 1.16 5.84
N ILE A 74 -6.90 0.04 6.06
CA ILE A 74 -6.13 -0.64 5.00
C ILE A 74 -7.05 -1.10 3.86
N HIS A 75 -8.14 -1.80 4.17
CA HIS A 75 -9.05 -2.31 3.14
C HIS A 75 -9.64 -1.18 2.29
N ARG A 76 -10.14 -0.12 2.94
CA ARG A 76 -10.76 1.02 2.25
C ARG A 76 -9.74 1.83 1.46
N GLY A 77 -8.55 2.03 2.01
CA GLY A 77 -7.48 2.77 1.34
C GLY A 77 -6.98 2.04 0.09
N LEU A 78 -6.73 0.72 0.17
CA LEU A 78 -6.32 -0.07 -0.99
C LEU A 78 -7.38 -0.04 -2.10
N LYS A 79 -8.66 -0.21 -1.75
CA LYS A 79 -9.77 -0.10 -2.71
C LYS A 79 -9.80 1.27 -3.41
N LYS A 80 -9.56 2.36 -2.66
CA LYS A 80 -9.51 3.71 -3.23
C LYS A 80 -8.30 3.90 -4.15
N LEU A 81 -7.13 3.38 -3.75
CA LEU A 81 -5.92 3.42 -4.57
C LEU A 81 -6.10 2.69 -5.90
N THR A 82 -6.70 1.49 -5.88
CA THR A 82 -7.06 0.76 -7.11
C THR A 82 -7.94 1.60 -8.03
N GLN A 83 -9.00 2.23 -7.49
CA GLN A 83 -9.87 3.10 -8.28
C GLN A 83 -9.16 4.33 -8.86
N LEU A 84 -8.14 4.87 -8.19
CA LEU A 84 -7.37 6.00 -8.70
C LEU A 84 -6.47 5.59 -9.87
N VAL A 85 -5.86 4.41 -9.78
CA VAL A 85 -5.01 3.87 -10.85
C VAL A 85 -5.84 3.41 -12.05
N GLU A 86 -7.03 2.86 -11.84
CA GLU A 86 -7.92 2.42 -12.94
C GLU A 86 -8.56 3.59 -13.72
N ARG A 87 -8.58 4.80 -13.14
CA ARG A 87 -9.25 5.98 -13.72
C ARG A 87 -8.29 6.98 -14.37
N GLY A 88 -6.98 6.82 -14.21
CA GLY A 88 -5.97 7.72 -14.78
C GLY A 88 -5.08 7.01 -15.79
#